data_AF-A0A6G2DQF6-F1
#
_entry.id   AF-A0A6G2DQF6-F1
#
_cell.length_a   1.000
_cell.length_b   1.000
_cell.length_c   1.000
_cell.angle_alpha   90.00
_cell.angle_beta   90.00
_cell.angle_gamma   90.00
#
_symmetry.space_group_name_H-M   'P 1'
#
loop_
_entity.id
_entity.type
_entity.pdbx_description
1 polymer ?
#
loop_
_entity_poly.entity_id
_entity_poly.type
_entity_poly.pdbx_seq_one_letter_code
_entity_poly.pdbx_strand_id
1 'polypeptide(L)'
;DSIRDLKDEEKVMTLSSVNDLVDNNFMTKHGNPGNGRYRPEDFTPNSAYVNVNMMAGIYGGNTSQGAPGSLSFKHNAFRMWG
;
A
#
# COMPACT_ATOMS: atom_id res chain seq x y z
N ASP A 1 -0.46 2.35 7.45
CA ASP A 1 -0.62 1.20 6.53
C ASP A 1 -0.01 -0.04 7.12
N SER A 2 -0.65 -1.18 6.93
CA SER A 2 -0.14 -2.48 7.37
C SER A 2 0.04 -3.36 6.14
N ILE A 3 1.28 -3.53 5.70
CA ILE A 3 1.62 -4.33 4.54
C ILE A 3 2.03 -5.71 5.02
N ARG A 4 1.47 -6.73 4.39
CA ARG A 4 1.71 -8.13 4.70
C ARG A 4 1.67 -8.95 3.42
N ASP A 5 2.23 -10.15 3.48
CA ASP A 5 2.01 -11.13 2.43
C ASP A 5 0.53 -11.52 2.35
N LEU A 6 0.15 -11.97 1.15
CA LEU A 6 -1.17 -12.55 0.89
C LEU A 6 -1.36 -13.82 1.71
N LYS A 7 -2.56 -14.01 2.25
CA LYS A 7 -3.00 -15.29 2.83
C LYS A 7 -3.22 -16.30 1.71
N ASP A 8 -3.25 -17.58 2.05
CA ASP A 8 -3.39 -18.65 1.05
C ASP A 8 -4.73 -18.57 0.30
N GLU A 9 -5.79 -18.10 0.96
CA GLU A 9 -7.10 -17.78 0.37
C GLU A 9 -7.02 -16.64 -0.66
N GLU A 10 -6.23 -15.60 -0.38
CA GLU A 10 -6.07 -14.42 -1.26
C GLU A 10 -5.15 -14.74 -2.45
N LYS A 11 -4.23 -15.70 -2.31
CA LYS A 11 -3.32 -16.15 -3.39
C LYS A 11 -4.04 -16.92 -4.48
N VAL A 12 -5.11 -17.64 -4.15
CA VAL A 12 -5.89 -18.44 -5.10
C VAL A 12 -7.01 -17.64 -5.77
N MET A 13 -7.19 -16.37 -5.40
CA MET A 13 -8.18 -15.50 -6.01
C MET A 13 -7.83 -15.27 -7.49
N THR A 14 -8.81 -15.51 -8.36
CA THR A 14 -8.65 -15.21 -9.79
C THR A 14 -8.88 -13.71 -9.99
N LEU A 15 -7.89 -13.04 -10.57
CA LEU A 15 -7.97 -11.61 -10.89
C LEU A 15 -8.38 -11.46 -12.34
N SER A 16 -9.55 -10.86 -12.55
CA SER A 16 -10.18 -10.71 -13.87
C SER A 16 -10.20 -9.25 -14.34
N SER A 17 -10.10 -8.31 -13.40
CA SER A 17 -10.17 -6.88 -13.69
C SER A 17 -9.23 -6.06 -12.80
N VAL A 18 -8.99 -4.80 -13.18
CA VAL A 18 -8.25 -3.84 -12.34
C VAL A 18 -9.02 -3.52 -11.05
N ASN A 19 -10.36 -3.54 -11.08
CA ASN A 19 -11.17 -3.28 -9.89
C ASN A 19 -10.90 -4.34 -8.81
N ASP A 20 -10.68 -5.59 -9.20
CA ASP A 20 -10.35 -6.67 -8.26
C ASP A 20 -9.05 -6.37 -7.48
N LEU A 21 -8.09 -5.66 -8.10
CA LEU A 21 -6.86 -5.23 -7.44
C LEU A 21 -7.11 -4.10 -6.43
N VAL A 22 -7.99 -3.15 -6.79
CA VAL A 22 -8.32 -1.98 -5.97
C VAL A 22 -9.15 -2.40 -4.76
N ASP A 23 -10.21 -3.19 -4.98
CA ASP A 23 -11.14 -3.62 -3.95
C ASP A 23 -10.45 -4.47 -2.87
N ASN A 24 -9.47 -5.28 -3.28
CA ASN A 24 -8.68 -6.10 -2.36
C ASN A 24 -7.41 -5.39 -1.84
N ASN A 25 -7.21 -4.12 -2.19
CA ASN A 25 -6.07 -3.31 -1.78
C ASN A 25 -4.71 -3.95 -2.06
N PHE A 26 -4.56 -4.57 -3.23
CA PHE A 26 -3.32 -5.24 -3.60
C PHE A 26 -2.22 -4.27 -4.01
N MET A 27 -1.00 -4.75 -3.83
CA MET A 27 0.24 -4.05 -4.14
C MET A 27 1.22 -5.02 -4.79
N THR A 28 2.00 -4.54 -5.75
CA THR A 28 3.06 -5.36 -6.36
C THR A 28 4.15 -5.67 -5.35
N LYS A 29 4.60 -6.93 -5.29
CA LYS A 29 5.77 -7.31 -4.48
C LYS A 29 7.06 -6.62 -4.96
N HIS A 30 7.18 -6.40 -6.27
CA HIS A 30 8.31 -5.70 -6.86
C HIS A 30 8.24 -4.20 -6.55
N GLY A 31 9.33 -3.63 -6.02
CA GLY A 31 9.40 -2.23 -5.63
C GLY A 31 8.69 -1.87 -4.31
N ASN A 32 8.10 -2.86 -3.62
CA ASN A 32 7.46 -2.64 -2.32
C ASN A 32 8.53 -2.35 -1.24
N PRO A 33 8.34 -1.33 -0.37
CA PRO A 33 9.21 -1.06 0.78
C PRO A 33 9.27 -2.18 1.83
N GLY A 34 8.44 -3.23 1.70
CA GLY A 34 8.48 -4.44 2.51
C GLY A 34 7.20 -4.68 3.30
N ASN A 35 7.18 -5.78 4.05
CA ASN A 35 6.09 -6.07 4.99
C ASN A 35 6.36 -5.35 6.31
N GLY A 36 5.32 -4.77 6.89
CA GLY A 36 5.45 -3.99 8.12
C GLY A 36 4.29 -3.03 8.33
N ARG A 37 4.35 -2.31 9.46
CA ARG A 37 3.36 -1.28 9.80
C ARG A 37 3.99 0.11 9.65
N TYR A 38 3.48 0.85 8.69
CA TYR A 38 3.92 2.19 8.32
C TYR A 38 3.00 3.22 8.94
N ARG A 39 3.47 3.89 10.00
CA ARG A 39 2.69 4.90 10.73
C ARG A 39 3.35 6.27 10.58
N PRO A 40 2.57 7.33 10.34
CA PRO A 40 3.12 8.69 10.25
C PRO A 40 3.64 9.21 11.60
N GLU A 41 3.08 8.73 12.72
CA GLU A 41 3.44 9.15 14.09
C GLU A 41 4.71 8.48 14.63
N ASP A 42 5.21 7.46 13.94
CA ASP A 42 6.25 6.58 14.46
C ASP A 42 7.63 7.00 13.97
N PHE A 43 8.52 7.31 14.92
CA PHE A 43 9.89 7.74 14.65
C PHE A 43 10.83 6.58 14.30
N THR A 44 10.34 5.33 14.28
CA THR A 44 11.18 4.21 13.83
C THR A 44 11.61 4.39 12.37
N PRO A 45 12.89 4.09 12.05
CA PRO A 45 13.38 4.10 10.68
C PRO A 45 12.48 3.25 9.78
N ASN A 46 12.14 3.78 8.60
CA ASN A 46 11.27 3.14 7.61
C ASN A 46 9.80 2.95 8.03
N SER A 47 9.29 3.62 9.09
CA SER A 47 7.86 3.65 9.43
C SER A 47 7.16 4.92 8.91
N ALA A 48 7.62 6.11 9.31
CA ALA A 48 7.11 7.39 8.81
C ALA A 48 7.78 7.85 7.50
N TYR A 49 9.09 7.62 7.35
CA TYR A 49 9.88 8.03 6.20
C TYR A 49 10.04 6.90 5.18
N VAL A 50 8.93 6.52 4.54
CA VAL A 50 8.93 5.49 3.50
C VAL A 50 9.06 6.13 2.12
N ASN A 51 9.98 5.65 1.30
CA ASN A 51 10.04 6.04 -0.11
C ASN A 51 9.21 5.06 -0.92
N VAL A 52 8.24 5.58 -1.67
CA VAL A 52 7.46 4.78 -2.62
C VAL A 52 8.25 4.71 -3.91
N ASN A 53 8.60 3.51 -4.36
CA ASN A 53 9.26 3.32 -5.64
C ASN A 53 8.30 3.71 -6.77
N MET A 54 8.78 4.45 -7.77
CA MET A 54 7.99 4.89 -8.93
C MET A 54 7.39 3.73 -9.73
N MET A 55 8.04 2.56 -9.71
CA MET A 55 7.59 1.34 -10.41
C MET A 55 6.71 0.43 -9.54
N ALA A 56 6.44 0.81 -8.28
CA ALA A 56 5.54 0.04 -7.42
C ALA A 56 4.08 0.30 -7.82
N GLY A 57 3.37 -0.76 -8.20
CA GLY A 57 1.93 -0.71 -8.43
C GLY A 57 1.20 -0.82 -7.10
N ILE A 58 0.71 0.31 -6.59
CA ILE A 58 -0.15 0.38 -5.40
C ILE A 58 -1.58 0.62 -5.88
N TYR A 59 -2.44 -0.39 -5.75
CA TYR A 59 -3.84 -0.30 -6.18
C TYR A 59 -4.78 -0.03 -5.00
N GLY A 60 -4.33 -0.31 -3.78
CA GLY A 60 -5.09 -0.05 -2.56
C GLY A 60 -5.20 1.41 -2.18
N GLY A 61 -6.37 1.78 -1.68
CA GLY A 61 -6.70 3.13 -1.19
C GLY A 61 -6.49 3.29 0.32
N ASN A 62 -6.83 4.48 0.83
CA ASN A 62 -6.92 4.66 2.28
C ASN A 62 -8.18 3.97 2.81
N THR A 63 -8.00 2.94 3.64
CA THR A 63 -9.08 2.24 4.35
C THR A 63 -9.32 2.77 5.77
N SER A 64 -8.51 3.73 6.23
CA SER A 64 -8.64 4.37 7.54
C SER A 64 -9.75 5.43 7.52
N GLN A 65 -10.63 5.41 8.54
CA GLN A 65 -11.65 6.45 8.74
C GLN A 65 -11.06 7.79 9.21
N GLY A 66 -9.81 7.79 9.69
CA GLY A 66 -9.10 8.98 10.13
C GLY A 66 -7.99 9.37 9.16
N ALA A 67 -6.76 9.49 9.66
CA ALA A 67 -5.61 9.80 8.82
C ALA A 67 -5.16 8.57 8.01
N PRO A 68 -4.76 8.74 6.74
CA PRO A 68 -4.06 7.70 5.97
C PRO A 68 -2.70 7.39 6.60
N GLY A 69 -2.22 6.16 6.42
CA GLY A 69 -0.87 5.81 6.82
C GLY A 69 0.20 6.49 5.95
N SER A 70 1.46 6.42 6.37
CA SER A 70 2.57 7.13 5.72
C SER A 70 2.84 6.70 4.27
N LEU A 71 2.49 5.47 3.90
CA LEU A 71 2.72 4.94 2.55
C LEU A 71 1.56 5.30 1.62
N SER A 72 0.33 5.03 2.04
CA SER A 72 -0.88 5.39 1.29
C SER A 72 -1.03 6.90 1.17
N PHE A 73 -0.65 7.67 2.19
CA PHE A 73 -0.60 9.13 2.12
C PHE A 73 0.31 9.61 1.00
N LYS A 74 1.58 9.17 0.96
CA LYS A 74 2.53 9.60 -0.06
C LYS A 74 2.09 9.19 -1.46
N HIS A 75 1.67 7.94 -1.63
CA HIS A 75 1.20 7.45 -2.93
C HIS A 75 -0.01 8.27 -3.44
N ASN A 76 -1.01 8.49 -2.60
CA ASN A 76 -2.21 9.24 -2.98
C ASN A 76 -1.90 10.72 -3.22
N ALA A 77 -1.02 11.33 -2.41
CA ALA A 77 -0.61 12.72 -2.60
C ALA A 77 0.05 12.94 -3.97
N PHE A 78 0.97 12.04 -4.39
CA PHE A 78 1.57 12.12 -5.73
C PHE A 78 0.54 11.91 -6.84
N ARG A 79 -0.42 11.00 -6.66
CA ARG A 79 -1.49 10.74 -7.64
C ARG A 79 -2.49 11.90 -7.79
N MET A 80 -2.73 12.66 -6.73
CA MET A 80 -3.60 13.85 -6.79
C MET A 80 -2.90 15.07 -7.40
N TRP A 81 -1.57 15.11 -7.32
CA TRP A 81 -0.79 16.28 -7.74
C TRP A 81 -0.25 16.18 -9.18
N GLY A 82 0.00 14.97 -9.69
CA GLY A 82 0.37 14.70 -11.08
C GLY A 82 -0.84 14.62 -12.01
#